data_AF-A0A5C7VQT4-F1
#
_entry.id   AF-A0A5C7VQT4-F1
#
_cell.length_a   1.000
_cell.length_b   1.000
_cell.length_c   1.000
_cell.angle_alpha   90.00
_cell.angle_beta   90.00
_cell.angle_gamma   90.00
#
_symmetry.space_group_name_H-M   'P 1'
#
loop_
_entity.id
_entity.type
_entity.pdbx_description
1 polymer ?
#
loop_
_entity_poly.entity_id
_entity_poly.type
_entity_poly.pdbx_seq_one_letter_code
_entity_poly.pdbx_strand_id
1 'polypeptide(L)'
;MSTREIDVIRATVHRLLGEGTRIRIFGSRARLDEKGGDIDILIETEQKLADRVASACRLTSQLQLQLGDQKIDVIIIDPETPEQPIYQIARQTGVML
;
A
#
# COMPACT_ATOMS: atom_id res chain seq x y z
N MET A 1 5.49 8.58 -9.34
CA MET A 1 5.21 9.11 -7.99
C MET A 1 6.25 10.17 -7.61
N SER A 2 5.83 11.20 -6.90
CA SER A 2 6.71 12.21 -6.30
C SER A 2 7.29 11.73 -4.96
N THR A 3 8.44 12.28 -4.56
CA THR A 3 9.09 12.02 -3.26
C THR A 3 8.13 12.27 -2.10
N ARG A 4 7.35 13.35 -2.17
CA ARG A 4 6.35 13.69 -1.15
C ARG A 4 5.30 12.59 -0.98
N GLU A 5 4.79 12.02 -2.07
CA GLU A 5 3.82 10.93 -1.97
C GLU A 5 4.44 9.68 -1.33
N ILE A 6 5.68 9.34 -1.69
CA ILE A 6 6.41 8.21 -1.11
C ILE A 6 6.59 8.40 0.41
N ASP A 7 7.01 9.59 0.84
CA ASP A 7 7.22 9.92 2.24
C ASP A 7 5.92 9.82 3.04
N VAL A 8 4.82 10.36 2.50
CA VAL A 8 3.49 10.27 3.12
C VAL A 8 3.03 8.82 3.24
N ILE A 9 3.22 8.00 2.21
CA ILE A 9 2.85 6.58 2.23
C ILE A 9 3.65 5.85 3.30
N ARG A 10 4.99 5.94 3.27
CA ARG A 10 5.87 5.29 4.25
C ARG A 10 5.51 5.70 5.68
N ALA A 11 5.40 6.99 5.94
CA ALA A 11 5.07 7.51 7.27
C ALA A 11 3.69 7.04 7.76
N THR A 12 2.70 6.99 6.87
CA THR A 12 1.34 6.55 7.23
C THR A 12 1.26 5.06 7.47
N VAL A 13 1.92 4.26 6.64
CA VAL A 13 1.99 2.80 6.82
C VAL A 13 2.72 2.45 8.11
N HIS A 14 3.91 2.99 8.34
CA HIS A 14 4.69 2.66 9.54
C HIS A 14 4.02 3.11 10.83
N ARG A 15 3.30 4.22 10.80
CA ARG A 15 2.52 4.69 11.96
C ARG A 15 1.34 3.77 12.29
N LEU A 16 0.72 3.13 11.31
CA LEU A 16 -0.45 2.26 11.52
C LEU A 16 -0.09 0.78 11.72
N LEU A 17 0.97 0.30 11.05
CA LEU A 17 1.31 -1.12 10.99
C LEU A 17 2.74 -1.44 11.50
N GLY A 18 3.54 -0.43 11.85
CA GLY A 18 4.90 -0.58 12.37
C GLY A 18 6.01 -0.51 11.31
N GLU A 19 7.25 -0.34 11.76
CA GLU A 19 8.42 -0.18 10.87
C GLU A 19 8.82 -1.47 10.13
N GLY A 20 8.36 -2.64 10.59
CA GLY A 20 8.65 -3.94 9.98
C GLY A 20 7.87 -4.26 8.70
N THR A 21 6.98 -3.38 8.26
CA THR A 21 6.13 -3.63 7.08
C THR A 21 6.86 -3.37 5.77
N ARG A 22 6.72 -4.28 4.81
CA ARG A 22 7.19 -4.08 3.45
C ARG A 22 6.11 -3.40 2.64
N ILE A 23 6.47 -2.36 1.90
CA ILE A 23 5.56 -1.57 1.09
C ILE A 23 5.98 -1.73 -0.36
N ARG A 24 5.02 -1.98 -1.26
CA ARG A 24 5.24 -2.03 -2.71
C ARG A 24 4.15 -1.24 -3.41
N ILE A 25 4.52 -0.51 -4.44
CA ILE A 25 3.58 0.10 -5.37
C ILE A 25 3.47 -0.82 -6.58
N PHE A 26 2.27 -1.25 -6.91
CA PHE A 26 2.01 -2.10 -8.07
C PHE A 26 1.01 -1.43 -9.01
N GLY A 27 0.59 -2.14 -10.06
CA GLY A 27 -0.39 -1.63 -11.02
C GLY A 27 0.15 -0.51 -11.91
N SER A 28 -0.75 0.35 -12.38
CA SER A 28 -0.44 1.45 -13.33
C SER A 28 0.68 2.37 -12.81
N ARG A 29 0.69 2.63 -11.51
CA ARG A 29 1.67 3.49 -10.84
C ARG A 29 3.00 2.84 -10.48
N ALA A 30 3.19 1.54 -10.75
CA ALA A 30 4.50 0.90 -10.61
C ALA A 30 5.55 1.57 -11.53
N ARG A 31 5.10 2.17 -12.63
CA ARG A 31 5.90 3.06 -13.48
C ARG A 31 5.85 4.48 -12.91
N LEU A 32 6.93 4.85 -12.21
CA LEU A 32 7.06 6.11 -11.46
C LEU A 32 6.93 7.38 -12.34
N ASP A 33 6.98 7.22 -13.65
CA ASP A 33 6.95 8.22 -14.73
C ASP A 33 5.53 8.58 -15.23
N GLU A 34 4.49 7.82 -14.89
CA GLU A 34 3.11 8.15 -15.27
C GLU A 34 2.51 9.20 -14.30
N LYS A 35 1.95 10.28 -14.86
CA LYS A 35 1.29 11.37 -14.10
C LYS A 35 -0.22 11.13 -14.01
N GLY A 36 -0.75 11.10 -12.79
CA GLY A 36 -2.18 10.86 -12.52
C GLY A 36 -2.57 9.38 -12.53
N GLY A 37 -3.70 9.02 -11.90
CA GLY A 37 -4.25 7.65 -11.89
C GLY A 37 -4.69 7.17 -10.50
N ASP A 38 -4.81 5.86 -10.34
CA ASP A 38 -5.03 5.18 -9.06
C ASP A 38 -3.67 4.81 -8.43
N ILE A 39 -3.55 4.73 -7.10
CA ILE A 39 -2.37 4.15 -6.41
C ILE A 39 -2.77 2.78 -5.90
N ASP A 40 -2.16 1.74 -6.45
CA ASP A 40 -2.27 0.39 -5.91
C ASP A 40 -1.08 0.11 -4.98
N ILE A 41 -1.36 -0.11 -3.69
CA ILE A 41 -0.35 -0.31 -2.66
C ILE A 41 -0.50 -1.71 -2.07
N LEU A 42 0.58 -2.50 -2.13
CA LEU A 42 0.69 -3.77 -1.44
C LEU A 42 1.53 -3.59 -0.19
N ILE A 43 0.98 -3.97 0.96
CA ILE A 43 1.65 -3.92 2.25
C ILE A 43 1.74 -5.33 2.80
N GLU A 44 2.94 -5.77 3.14
CA GLU A 44 3.18 -7.08 3.76
C GLU A 44 3.67 -6.86 5.19
N THR A 45 3.00 -7.48 6.15
CA THR A 45 3.36 -7.43 7.57
C THR A 45 3.51 -8.83 8.14
N GLU A 46 4.46 -9.00 9.06
CA GLU A 46 4.63 -10.25 9.82
C GLU A 46 3.67 -10.31 11.03
N GLN A 47 2.96 -9.22 11.32
CA GLN A 47 2.01 -9.15 12.42
C GLN A 47 0.61 -9.51 11.94
N LYS A 48 -0.04 -10.46 12.64
CA LYS A 48 -1.46 -10.73 12.47
C LYS A 48 -2.27 -9.48 12.80
N LEU A 49 -3.14 -9.06 11.89
CA LEU A 49 -4.05 -7.94 12.13
C LEU A 49 -5.36 -8.46 12.71
N ALA A 50 -5.85 -7.81 13.77
CA ALA A 50 -7.15 -8.15 14.36
C ALA A 50 -8.31 -7.90 13.39
N ASP A 51 -8.22 -6.82 12.61
CA ASP A 51 -9.14 -6.53 11.51
C ASP A 51 -8.36 -5.89 10.35
N ARG A 52 -8.04 -6.73 9.36
CA ARG A 52 -7.31 -6.34 8.16
C ARG A 52 -8.09 -5.35 7.30
N VAL A 53 -9.42 -5.53 7.20
CA VAL A 53 -10.28 -4.65 6.40
C VAL A 53 -10.36 -3.28 7.02
N ALA A 54 -10.59 -3.19 8.33
CA ALA A 54 -10.55 -1.92 9.04
C ALA A 54 -9.19 -1.22 8.93
N SER A 55 -8.09 -1.99 8.99
CA SER A 55 -6.74 -1.45 8.83
C SER A 55 -6.51 -0.88 7.44
N ALA A 56 -6.96 -1.59 6.39
CA ALA A 56 -6.90 -1.12 5.01
C ALA A 56 -7.74 0.14 4.80
N CYS A 57 -8.99 0.17 5.29
CA CYS A 57 -9.85 1.36 5.21
C CYS A 57 -9.24 2.57 5.93
N ARG A 58 -8.63 2.37 7.11
CA ARG A 58 -7.93 3.43 7.85
C ARG A 58 -6.72 3.96 7.09
N LEU A 59 -5.96 3.07 6.45
CA LEU A 59 -4.84 3.45 5.60
C LEU A 59 -5.31 4.26 4.39
N THR A 60 -6.27 3.74 3.62
CA THR A 60 -6.82 4.42 2.45
C THR A 60 -7.33 5.82 2.79
N SER A 61 -8.14 5.95 3.84
CA SER A 61 -8.69 7.25 4.26
C SER A 61 -7.62 8.25 4.69
N GLN A 62 -6.61 7.82 5.47
CA GLN A 62 -5.53 8.72 5.89
C GLN A 62 -4.61 9.13 4.74
N LEU A 63 -4.40 8.26 3.76
CA LEU A 63 -3.63 8.58 2.57
C LEU A 63 -4.39 9.55 1.67
N GLN A 64 -5.69 9.34 1.46
CA GLN A 64 -6.54 10.27 0.69
C GLN A 64 -6.58 11.66 1.33
N LEU A 65 -6.69 11.75 2.66
CA LEU A 65 -6.68 13.05 3.35
C LEU A 65 -5.35 13.83 3.16
N GLN A 66 -4.22 13.14 2.97
CA GLN A 66 -2.91 13.76 2.83
C GLN A 66 -2.47 13.97 1.38
N LEU A 67 -2.90 13.09 0.47
CA LEU A 67 -2.51 13.08 -0.94
C LEU A 67 -3.58 13.70 -1.85
N GLY A 68 -4.79 13.94 -1.34
CA GLY A 68 -5.92 14.51 -2.08
C GLY A 68 -6.84 13.44 -2.66
N ASP A 69 -7.68 13.85 -3.62
CA ASP A 69 -8.78 13.07 -4.19
C ASP A 69 -8.34 11.94 -5.15
N GLN A 70 -7.16 11.39 -4.88
CA GLN A 70 -6.59 10.28 -5.63
C GLN A 70 -7.22 8.98 -5.15
N LYS A 71 -7.61 8.11 -6.08
CA LYS A 71 -8.06 6.75 -5.72
C LYS A 71 -6.85 5.94 -5.25
N ILE A 72 -6.95 5.37 -4.05
CA ILE A 72 -5.87 4.63 -3.40
C ILE A 72 -6.42 3.29 -2.96
N ASP A 73 -5.99 2.23 -3.65
CA ASP A 73 -6.37 0.86 -3.35
C ASP A 73 -5.25 0.20 -2.53
N VAL A 74 -5.59 -0.22 -1.32
CA VAL A 74 -4.63 -0.81 -0.36
C VAL A 74 -4.94 -2.29 -0.16
N ILE A 75 -3.95 -3.12 -0.45
CA ILE A 75 -3.95 -4.55 -0.12
C ILE A 75 -2.97 -4.77 1.02
N ILE A 76 -3.44 -5.37 2.12
CA ILE A 76 -2.58 -5.79 3.22
C ILE A 76 -2.51 -7.31 3.21
N ILE A 77 -1.31 -7.85 3.35
CA ILE A 77 -1.03 -9.28 3.54
C ILE A 77 -0.42 -9.43 4.94
N ASP A 78 -1.09 -10.22 5.75
CA ASP A 78 -0.61 -10.71 7.05
C ASP A 78 -0.42 -12.25 6.98
N PRO A 79 0.11 -12.89 8.03
CA PRO A 79 0.36 -14.33 8.02
C PRO A 79 -0.89 -15.23 7.84
N GLU A 80 -2.09 -14.70 8.10
CA GLU A 80 -3.36 -15.43 7.93
C GLU A 80 -4.02 -15.17 6.57
N THR A 81 -3.39 -14.34 5.74
CA THR A 81 -3.91 -14.01 4.42
C THR A 81 -3.64 -15.18 3.46
N PRO A 82 -4.69 -15.84 2.92
CA PRO A 82 -4.50 -16.90 1.94
C PRO A 82 -3.93 -16.33 0.66
N GLU A 83 -2.93 -17.00 0.08
CA GLU A 83 -2.30 -16.55 -1.16
C GLU A 83 -3.32 -16.47 -2.32
N GLN A 84 -3.27 -15.39 -3.10
CA GLN A 84 -4.09 -15.18 -4.29
C GLN A 84 -3.22 -14.80 -5.48
N PRO A 85 -3.63 -15.11 -6.73
CA PRO A 85 -2.85 -14.78 -7.93
C PRO A 85 -2.48 -13.29 -8.02
N ILE A 86 -3.37 -12.40 -7.58
CA ILE A 86 -3.11 -10.96 -7.59
C ILE A 86 -1.96 -10.55 -6.67
N TYR A 87 -1.75 -11.25 -5.55
CA TYR A 87 -0.63 -10.99 -4.63
C TYR A 87 0.71 -11.37 -5.27
N GLN A 88 0.73 -12.48 -6.02
CA GLN A 88 1.91 -12.88 -6.77
C GLN A 88 2.27 -11.86 -7.84
N ILE A 89 1.27 -11.40 -8.61
CA ILE A 89 1.48 -10.37 -9.63
C ILE A 89 1.97 -9.07 -8.99
N ALA A 90 1.35 -8.63 -7.90
CA ALA A 90 1.76 -7.42 -7.18
C ALA A 90 3.19 -7.52 -6.61
N ARG A 91 3.62 -8.70 -6.14
CA ARG A 91 5.01 -8.93 -5.70
C ARG A 91 6.01 -8.91 -6.85
N GLN A 92 5.64 -9.48 -8.00
CA GLN A 92 6.51 -9.59 -9.17
C GLN A 92 6.66 -8.27 -9.94
N THR A 93 5.55 -7.52 -10.05
CA THR A 93 5.49 -6.28 -10.84
C THR A 93 5.67 -5.03 -10.00
N GLY A 94 5.48 -5.14 -8.68
CA GLY A 94 5.52 -4.01 -7.77
C GLY A 94 6.94 -3.52 -7.49
N VAL A 95 7.08 -2.21 -7.42
CA VAL A 95 8.32 -1.52 -7.03
C VAL A 95 8.32 -1.33 -5.52
N MET A 96 9.42 -1.70 -4.88
CA MET A 96 9.54 -1.59 -3.43
C MET A 96 9.65 -0.12 -2.99
N LEU A 97 8.76 0.20 -2.03
CA LEU A 97 8.87 1.22 -1.00
C LEU A 97 10.28 1.69 -0.72
#